data_AF-J0DA36-F1
#
_entry.id   AF-J0DA36-F1
#
_cell.length_a   1.000
_cell.length_b   1.000
_cell.length_c   1.000
_cell.angle_alpha   90.00
_cell.angle_beta   90.00
_cell.angle_gamma   90.00
#
_symmetry.space_group_name_H-M   'P 1'
#
loop_
_entity.id
_entity.type
_entity.pdbx_description
1 polymer ?
#
loop_
_entity_poly.entity_id
_entity_poly.type
_entity_poly.pdbx_seq_one_letter_code
_entity_poly.pdbx_strand_id
1 'polypeptide(L)'
;RELRAWRAVQHPYILPLLGFNDSNGNDPLLLITPWMTNGNLTEHLRRYPGADRPRLVHQIAEGLSYLHMVAKIVHGDLKGENILVSQTGDPLVADFGLSTLIEKTDEEGTTESAIRQFSTFVFSAPELLADDV
;
A
#
# COMPACT_ATOMS: atom_id res chain seq x y z
N ARG A 1 -3.20 -7.96 13.84
CA ARG A 1 -1.87 -8.58 13.59
C ARG A 1 -1.08 -7.82 12.53
N GLU A 2 -1.71 -7.42 11.44
CA GLU A 2 -1.04 -6.72 10.33
C GLU A 2 -0.69 -5.25 10.60
N LEU A 3 -1.51 -4.46 11.32
CA LEU A 3 -1.08 -3.11 11.75
C LEU A 3 0.17 -3.15 12.67
N ARG A 4 0.29 -4.21 13.47
CA ARG A 4 1.50 -4.45 14.27
C ARG A 4 2.69 -4.85 13.38
N ALA A 5 2.44 -5.56 12.27
CA ALA A 5 3.47 -5.86 11.27
C ALA A 5 3.91 -4.61 10.52
N TRP A 6 2.97 -3.77 10.05
CA TRP A 6 3.30 -2.47 9.44
C TRP A 6 4.06 -1.57 10.42
N ARG A 7 3.65 -1.49 11.70
CA ARG A 7 4.40 -0.72 12.70
C ARG A 7 5.86 -1.17 12.86
N ALA A 8 6.16 -2.44 12.57
CA ALA A 8 7.51 -2.99 12.60
C ALA A 8 8.28 -2.80 11.27
N VAL A 9 7.61 -2.40 10.19
CA VAL A 9 8.23 -2.11 8.89
C VAL A 9 9.00 -0.80 8.98
N GLN A 10 10.29 -0.87 8.64
CA GLN A 10 11.16 0.30 8.59
C GLN A 10 12.01 0.24 7.32
N HIS A 11 11.68 1.10 6.36
CA HIS A 11 12.40 1.22 5.09
C HIS A 11 12.26 2.64 4.53
N PRO A 12 13.29 3.21 3.87
CA PRO A 12 13.25 4.56 3.32
C PRO A 12 12.10 4.83 2.33
N TYR A 13 11.69 3.80 1.59
CA TYR A 13 10.65 3.90 0.54
C TYR A 13 9.31 3.26 0.93
N ILE A 14 9.06 3.11 2.23
CA ILE A 14 7.79 2.65 2.76
C ILE A 14 7.26 3.69 3.74
N LEU A 15 5.99 4.04 3.63
CA LEU A 15 5.34 4.99 4.53
C LEU A 15 5.31 4.42 5.96
N PRO A 16 5.91 5.10 6.95
CA PRO A 16 5.90 4.61 8.32
C PRO A 16 4.52 4.83 8.98
N LEU A 17 4.10 3.85 9.77
CA LEU A 17 2.91 3.94 10.62
C LEU A 17 3.32 4.43 12.02
N LEU A 18 2.93 5.66 12.37
CA LEU A 18 3.21 6.27 13.67
C LEU A 18 2.28 5.73 14.77
N GLY A 19 1.05 5.39 14.40
CA GLY A 19 0.04 4.88 15.32
C GLY A 19 -1.23 4.49 14.62
N PHE A 20 -2.12 3.83 15.36
CA PHE A 20 -3.47 3.48 14.93
C PHE A 20 -4.37 3.45 16.17
N ASN A 21 -5.67 3.62 16.01
CA ASN A 21 -6.61 3.33 17.10
C ASN A 21 -6.93 1.82 17.15
N ASP A 22 -6.95 1.27 18.35
CA ASP A 22 -7.41 -0.10 18.62
C ASP A 22 -8.77 0.01 19.32
N SER A 23 -9.80 0.37 18.55
CA SER A 23 -11.16 0.53 19.07
C SER A 23 -11.88 -0.81 19.05
N ASN A 24 -12.31 -1.27 20.22
CA ASN A 24 -13.09 -2.50 20.42
C ASN A 24 -14.49 -2.43 19.77
N GLY A 25 -14.55 -2.39 18.44
CA GLY A 25 -15.70 -2.83 17.65
C GLY A 25 -16.58 -1.76 17.01
N ASN A 26 -16.55 -0.48 17.44
CA ASN A 26 -17.49 0.52 16.90
C ASN A 26 -16.88 1.78 16.27
N ASP A 27 -15.59 2.09 16.49
CA ASP A 27 -14.98 3.25 15.83
C ASP A 27 -14.26 2.84 14.54
N PRO A 28 -14.26 3.68 13.50
CA PRO A 28 -13.52 3.41 12.27
C PRO A 28 -12.03 3.22 12.57
N LEU A 29 -11.37 2.37 11.80
CA LEU A 29 -9.93 2.26 11.86
C LEU A 29 -9.28 3.56 11.35
N LEU A 30 -8.49 4.17 12.21
CA LEU A 30 -7.72 5.38 11.98
C LEU A 30 -6.24 5.03 11.97
N LEU A 31 -5.54 5.47 10.93
CA LEU A 31 -4.11 5.31 10.77
C LEU A 31 -3.42 6.67 10.86
N ILE A 32 -2.32 6.71 11.60
CA ILE A 32 -1.53 7.92 11.80
C ILE A 32 -0.19 7.72 11.09
N THR A 33 0.08 8.53 10.07
CA THR A 33 1.32 8.52 9.29
C THR A 33 1.87 9.94 9.16
N PRO A 34 3.15 10.13 8.81
CA PRO A 34 3.65 11.46 8.47
C PRO A 34 2.99 11.97 7.20
N TRP A 35 2.63 13.26 7.19
CA TRP A 35 2.04 13.91 6.03
C TRP A 35 3.07 14.14 4.92
N MET A 36 2.75 13.69 3.70
CA MET A 36 3.57 13.86 2.50
C MET A 36 3.03 15.03 1.67
N THR A 37 3.66 16.20 1.79
CA THR A 37 3.17 17.46 1.21
C THR A 37 3.13 17.47 -0.31
N ASN A 38 3.89 16.59 -0.97
CA ASN A 38 3.89 16.49 -2.42
C ASN A 38 2.77 15.58 -2.97
N GLY A 39 1.90 15.05 -2.10
CA GLY A 39 0.73 14.26 -2.47
C GLY A 39 1.09 12.88 -3.00
N ASN A 40 0.18 12.30 -3.79
CA ASN A 40 0.41 11.02 -4.45
C ASN A 40 1.23 11.18 -5.74
N LEU A 41 1.83 10.08 -6.19
CA LEU A 41 2.73 10.05 -7.33
C LEU A 41 2.03 10.41 -8.64
N THR A 42 0.76 10.01 -8.82
CA THR A 42 -0.03 10.33 -10.01
C THR A 42 -0.17 11.85 -10.19
N GLU A 43 -0.53 12.56 -9.14
CA GLU A 43 -0.61 14.03 -9.14
C GLU A 43 0.76 14.69 -9.21
N HIS A 44 1.75 14.14 -8.50
CA HIS A 44 3.11 14.64 -8.50
C HIS A 44 3.71 14.65 -9.91
N LEU A 45 3.57 13.55 -10.66
CA LEU A 45 4.09 13.45 -12.04
C LEU A 45 3.35 14.35 -13.02
N ARG A 46 2.07 14.69 -12.76
CA ARG A 46 1.35 15.70 -13.54
C ARG A 46 1.90 17.10 -13.28
N ARG A 47 2.23 17.42 -12.02
CA ARG A 47 2.80 18.72 -11.63
C ARG A 47 4.26 18.87 -12.08
N TYR A 48 5.03 17.78 -12.05
CA TYR A 48 6.45 17.73 -12.38
C TYR A 48 6.71 16.71 -13.49
N PRO A 49 6.37 17.04 -14.76
CA PRO A 49 6.48 16.08 -15.87
C PRO A 49 7.90 15.62 -16.15
N GLY A 50 8.91 16.41 -15.76
CA GLY A 50 10.34 16.10 -15.89
C GLY A 50 10.95 15.35 -14.70
N ALA A 51 10.16 14.87 -13.75
CA ALA A 51 10.66 14.05 -12.65
C ALA A 51 11.36 12.78 -13.18
N ASP A 52 12.42 12.35 -12.51
CA ASP A 52 13.20 11.16 -12.86
C ASP A 52 12.40 9.88 -12.57
N ARG A 53 11.59 9.45 -13.54
CA ARG A 53 10.73 8.26 -13.42
C ARG A 53 11.53 6.98 -13.23
N PRO A 54 12.65 6.72 -13.94
CA PRO A 54 13.49 5.56 -13.67
C PRO A 54 13.93 5.48 -12.20
N ARG A 55 14.38 6.59 -11.62
CA ARG A 55 14.75 6.64 -10.19
C ARG A 55 13.57 6.30 -9.29
N LEU A 56 12.40 6.89 -9.54
CA LEU A 56 11.20 6.66 -8.74
C LEU A 56 10.75 5.18 -8.79
N VAL A 57 10.75 4.57 -9.98
CA VAL A 57 10.38 3.15 -10.15
C VAL A 57 11.37 2.24 -9.42
N HIS A 58 12.68 2.54 -9.49
CA HIS A 58 13.69 1.78 -8.77
C HIS A 58 13.45 1.82 -7.25
N GLN A 59 13.24 3.02 -6.69
CA GLN A 59 12.98 3.21 -5.26
C GLN A 59 11.69 2.51 -4.80
N ILE A 60 10.62 2.56 -5.60
CA ILE A 60 9.38 1.81 -5.33
C ILE A 60 9.66 0.31 -5.31
N ALA A 61 10.40 -0.20 -6.28
CA ALA A 61 10.76 -1.62 -6.36
C ALA A 61 11.60 -2.08 -5.16
N GLU A 62 12.52 -1.24 -4.67
CA GLU A 62 13.27 -1.51 -3.43
C GLU A 62 12.33 -1.60 -2.21
N GLY A 63 11.38 -0.68 -2.08
CA GLY A 63 10.34 -0.73 -1.04
C GLY A 63 9.50 -2.01 -1.10
N LEU A 64 9.05 -2.40 -2.29
CA LEU A 64 8.30 -3.64 -2.50
C LEU A 64 9.13 -4.89 -2.20
N SER A 65 10.40 -4.90 -2.62
CA SER A 65 11.33 -5.99 -2.32
C SER A 65 11.47 -6.19 -0.81
N TYR A 66 11.61 -5.10 -0.05
CA TYR A 66 11.61 -5.15 1.41
C TYR A 66 10.30 -5.72 1.97
N LEU A 67 9.13 -5.23 1.51
CA LEU A 67 7.83 -5.71 1.97
C LEU A 67 7.70 -7.22 1.76
N HIS A 68 8.05 -7.71 0.58
CA HIS A 68 7.91 -9.12 0.21
C HIS A 68 8.93 -10.00 0.95
N MET A 69 10.21 -9.62 0.94
CA MET A 69 11.28 -10.49 1.42
C MET A 69 11.42 -10.45 2.94
N VAL A 70 11.29 -9.27 3.55
CA VAL A 70 11.55 -9.05 4.98
C VAL A 70 10.25 -9.06 5.77
N ALA A 71 9.29 -8.22 5.38
CA ALA A 71 8.04 -8.08 6.13
C ALA A 71 7.03 -9.20 5.89
N LYS A 72 7.20 -9.97 4.79
CA LYS A 72 6.27 -11.00 4.32
C LYS A 72 4.85 -10.45 4.09
N ILE A 73 4.77 -9.23 3.58
CA ILE A 73 3.51 -8.55 3.27
C ILE A 73 3.43 -8.37 1.75
N VAL A 74 2.29 -8.72 1.16
CA VAL A 74 1.97 -8.41 -0.24
C VAL A 74 1.15 -7.12 -0.27
N HIS A 75 1.45 -6.20 -1.18
CA HIS A 75 0.74 -4.92 -1.25
C HIS A 75 -0.73 -5.06 -1.70
N GLY A 76 -0.99 -5.81 -2.77
CA GLY A 76 -2.34 -6.11 -3.28
C GLY A 76 -3.01 -5.01 -4.12
N ASP A 77 -2.80 -3.73 -3.82
CA ASP A 77 -3.36 -2.59 -4.60
C ASP A 77 -2.30 -1.55 -4.99
N LEU A 78 -1.22 -1.97 -5.67
CA LEU A 78 -0.15 -1.05 -6.05
C LEU A 78 -0.56 -0.17 -7.23
N LYS A 79 -0.62 1.15 -7.01
CA LYS A 79 -0.93 2.18 -8.01
C LYS A 79 -0.32 3.52 -7.61
N GLY A 80 -0.25 4.48 -8.54
CA GLY A 80 0.36 5.79 -8.30
C GLY A 80 -0.31 6.58 -7.17
N GLU A 81 -1.61 6.37 -6.95
CA GLU A 81 -2.40 6.96 -5.87
C GLU A 81 -1.98 6.44 -4.48
N ASN A 82 -1.45 5.22 -4.41
CA ASN A 82 -0.96 4.59 -3.17
C ASN A 82 0.56 4.75 -3.01
N ILE A 83 1.20 5.59 -3.82
CA ILE A 83 2.58 6.02 -3.62
C ILE A 83 2.56 7.49 -3.23
N LEU A 84 2.96 7.81 -2.00
CA LEU A 84 3.12 9.18 -1.56
C LEU A 84 4.51 9.71 -1.88
N VAL A 85 4.63 11.02 -2.07
CA VAL A 85 5.92 11.66 -2.40
C VAL A 85 6.39 12.53 -1.24
N SER A 86 7.59 12.26 -0.74
CA SER A 86 8.21 13.04 0.33
C SER A 86 8.48 14.48 -0.10
N GLN A 87 8.80 15.35 0.88
CA GLN A 87 9.28 16.71 0.61
C GLN A 87 10.54 16.73 -0.28
N THR A 88 11.39 15.71 -0.18
CA THR A 88 12.62 15.55 -0.99
C THR A 88 12.36 14.96 -2.37
N GLY A 89 11.11 14.59 -2.69
CA GLY A 89 10.74 13.98 -3.97
C GLY A 89 11.00 12.48 -4.05
N ASP A 90 11.16 11.81 -2.91
CA ASP A 90 11.31 10.35 -2.85
C ASP A 90 9.93 9.68 -2.72
N PRO A 91 9.72 8.50 -3.34
CA PRO A 91 8.46 7.79 -3.28
C PRO A 91 8.39 6.94 -2.01
N LEU A 92 7.20 6.88 -1.41
CA LEU A 92 6.89 6.04 -0.27
C LEU A 92 5.66 5.21 -0.60
N VAL A 93 5.84 3.89 -0.55
CA VAL A 93 4.76 2.91 -0.70
C VAL A 93 3.81 3.05 0.50
N ALA A 94 2.53 3.29 0.24
CA ALA A 94 1.48 3.51 1.24
C ALA A 94 0.31 2.52 1.04
N ASP A 95 -0.63 2.51 1.98
CA ASP A 95 -1.88 1.73 1.91
C ASP A 95 -1.71 0.23 1.59
N PHE A 96 -0.59 -0.33 2.02
CA PHE A 96 -0.31 -1.76 1.93
C PHE A 96 -0.88 -2.49 3.15
N GLY A 97 -1.40 -3.70 2.94
CA GLY A 97 -1.95 -4.53 4.01
C GLY A 97 -3.30 -4.07 4.57
N LEU A 98 -3.95 -3.07 3.97
CA LEU A 98 -5.35 -2.73 4.24
C LEU A 98 -6.31 -3.75 3.63
N SER A 99 -5.98 -4.29 2.45
CA SER A 99 -6.66 -5.42 1.82
C SER A 99 -6.70 -6.63 2.76
N THR A 100 -5.56 -7.02 3.33
CA THR A 100 -5.48 -8.12 4.32
C THR A 100 -6.14 -7.82 5.67
N LEU A 101 -6.32 -6.54 6.01
CA LEU A 101 -6.97 -6.15 7.26
C LEU A 101 -8.49 -6.28 7.18
N ILE A 102 -9.09 -5.88 6.05
CA ILE A 102 -10.52 -6.04 5.79
C ILE A 102 -10.86 -7.54 5.67
N GLU A 103 -9.93 -8.35 5.12
CA GLU A 103 -10.01 -9.82 5.04
C GLU A 103 -10.16 -10.55 6.39
N LYS A 104 -9.90 -9.91 7.54
CA LYS A 104 -9.97 -10.56 8.87
C LYS A 104 -11.13 -10.12 9.75
N THR A 105 -11.81 -9.04 9.38
CA THR A 105 -13.08 -8.66 10.03
C THR A 105 -14.23 -9.56 9.59
N ASP A 106 -14.10 -10.24 8.45
CA ASP A 106 -15.04 -11.25 7.97
C ASP A 106 -14.52 -12.65 8.36
N GLU A 107 -15.14 -13.30 9.36
CA GLU A 107 -14.65 -14.53 10.01
C GLU A 107 -14.75 -15.82 9.15
N GLU A 108 -14.98 -15.71 7.84
CA GLU A 108 -15.05 -16.86 6.92
C GLU A 108 -13.92 -16.77 5.89
N GLY A 109 -13.12 -17.84 5.81
CA GLY A 109 -11.85 -17.88 5.07
C GLY A 109 -11.87 -17.25 3.67
N THR A 110 -10.73 -16.67 3.30
CA THR A 110 -10.55 -15.85 2.11
C THR A 110 -10.77 -16.66 0.82
N THR A 111 -11.73 -16.26 -0.01
CA THR A 111 -11.85 -16.65 -1.41
C THR A 111 -11.23 -15.59 -2.32
N GLU A 112 -10.67 -15.98 -3.48
CA GLU A 112 -10.12 -15.07 -4.49
C GLU A 112 -11.04 -13.88 -4.84
N SER A 113 -12.36 -14.10 -4.73
CA SER A 113 -13.41 -13.12 -4.97
C SER A 113 -13.38 -11.89 -4.06
N ALA A 114 -12.85 -11.98 -2.83
CA ALA A 114 -12.74 -10.83 -1.92
C ALA A 114 -11.58 -9.89 -2.32
N ILE A 115 -10.43 -10.45 -2.73
CA ILE A 115 -9.26 -9.69 -3.21
C ILE A 115 -9.63 -8.88 -4.46
N ARG A 116 -10.46 -9.45 -5.34
CA ARG A 116 -10.98 -8.77 -6.54
C ARG A 116 -11.74 -7.49 -6.24
N GLN A 117 -12.46 -7.44 -5.11
CA GLN A 117 -13.35 -6.33 -4.78
C GLN A 117 -12.61 -5.07 -4.31
N PHE A 118 -11.38 -5.22 -3.78
CA PHE A 118 -10.56 -4.12 -3.28
C PHE A 118 -9.41 -3.73 -4.22
N SER A 119 -9.05 -4.62 -5.17
CA SER A 119 -8.03 -4.33 -6.16
C SER A 119 -8.55 -3.36 -7.23
N THR A 120 -7.70 -2.43 -7.65
CA THR A 120 -8.02 -1.56 -8.78
C THR A 120 -7.88 -2.35 -10.08
N PHE A 121 -9.01 -2.79 -10.66
CA PHE A 121 -9.08 -3.72 -11.82
C PHE A 121 -8.05 -3.48 -12.93
N VAL A 122 -7.79 -2.22 -13.32
CA VAL A 122 -6.84 -1.88 -14.40
C VAL A 122 -5.37 -2.14 -14.05
N PHE A 123 -5.06 -2.33 -12.77
CA PHE A 123 -3.74 -2.68 -12.26
C PHE A 123 -3.66 -4.14 -11.76
N SER A 124 -4.78 -4.88 -11.81
CA SER A 124 -4.85 -6.26 -11.35
C SER A 124 -4.21 -7.20 -12.37
N ALA A 125 -3.47 -8.19 -11.87
CA ALA A 125 -2.91 -9.25 -12.69
C ALA A 125 -4.02 -10.17 -13.23
N PRO A 126 -3.89 -10.75 -14.44
CA PRO A 126 -4.96 -11.51 -15.09
C PRO A 126 -5.43 -12.74 -14.32
N GLU A 127 -4.55 -13.40 -13.56
CA GLU A 127 -4.90 -14.50 -12.66
C GLU A 127 -5.86 -14.08 -11.56
N LEU A 128 -5.87 -12.79 -11.17
CA LEU A 128 -6.86 -12.26 -10.24
C LEU A 128 -8.20 -12.01 -10.91
N LEU A 129 -8.30 -12.05 -12.24
CA LEU A 129 -9.52 -11.69 -13.00
C LEU A 129 -10.18 -12.90 -13.67
N ALA A 130 -9.43 -13.97 -13.89
CA ALA A 130 -9.95 -15.20 -14.48
C ALA A 130 -10.68 -16.02 -13.41
N ASP A 131 -11.97 -16.30 -13.61
CA ASP A 131 -12.61 -17.41 -12.89
C ASP A 131 -11.90 -18.71 -13.28
N ASP A 132 -11.54 -19.53 -12.30
CA ASP A 132 -10.99 -20.87 -12.52
C ASP A 132 -11.81 -21.61 -13.58
N VAL A 133 -11.17 -21.97 -14.70
CA VAL A 133 -11.75 -22.80 -15.77
C VAL A 133 -11.69 -24.26 -15.37
#